data_AF-A0A1F0VJL0-F1
#
_entry.id   AF-A0A1F0VJL0-F1
#
_cell.length_a   1.000
_cell.length_b   1.000
_cell.length_c   1.000
_cell.angle_alpha   90.00
_cell.angle_beta   90.00
_cell.angle_gamma   90.00
#
_symmetry.space_group_name_H-M   'P 1'
#
loop_
_entity.id
_entity.type
_entity.pdbx_description
1 polymer ?
#
loop_
_entity_poly.entity_id
_entity_poly.type
_entity_poly.pdbx_seq_one_letter_code
_entity_poly.pdbx_strand_id
1 'polypeptide(L)'
;MDITLATFDHAPESALRGMRFANAWVPAPSYAASRRAVLTGQYPQRGATTRITEIFKAAGFEVREDTQPASSQVFRLLEQPNPQLLDTLDGVVAVSSLQGDKAAMSLLWPGVAESGECTELVSPLDLAPTLAAIAGLDVRPNAPLSFDGLNLVPVLRYGASGHAALFFDNGVRMQDAVLVDDSATPPSALPRLREEWETWKRFMALGPLQ
;
A
#
# COMPACT_ATOMS: atom_id res chain seq x y z
N MET A 1 6.77 17.55 10.42
CA MET A 1 7.02 16.34 9.62
C MET A 1 6.25 16.48 8.32
N ASP A 2 6.90 16.26 7.18
CA ASP A 2 6.25 16.29 5.86
C ASP A 2 6.16 14.84 5.35
N ILE A 3 4.94 14.42 5.01
CA ILE A 3 4.65 13.08 4.50
C ILE A 3 3.78 13.24 3.25
N THR A 4 4.19 12.60 2.17
CA THR A 4 3.47 12.59 0.90
C THR A 4 3.11 11.17 0.50
N LEU A 5 1.86 10.96 0.11
CA LEU A 5 1.39 9.82 -0.65
C LEU A 5 0.99 10.31 -2.04
N ALA A 6 1.75 9.93 -3.06
CA ALA A 6 1.45 10.22 -4.45
C ALA A 6 0.94 8.96 -5.16
N THR A 7 -0.25 9.03 -5.75
CA THR A 7 -0.85 7.91 -6.46
C THR A 7 -1.00 8.19 -7.94
N PHE A 8 -0.77 7.18 -8.76
CA PHE A 8 -0.89 7.21 -10.21
C PHE A 8 -1.74 6.04 -10.68
N ASP A 9 -2.35 6.12 -11.85
CA ASP A 9 -2.86 4.95 -12.55
C ASP A 9 -1.69 3.99 -12.80
N HIS A 10 -0.65 4.51 -13.44
CA HIS A 10 0.64 3.87 -13.65
C HIS A 10 1.75 4.89 -13.36
N ALA A 11 2.45 4.71 -12.24
CA ALA A 11 3.54 5.59 -11.84
C ALA A 11 4.71 5.44 -12.83
N PRO A 12 5.23 6.53 -13.39
CA PRO A 12 6.42 6.48 -14.23
C PRO A 12 7.66 6.22 -13.37
N GLU A 13 8.70 5.63 -13.97
CA GLU A 13 9.99 5.37 -13.33
C GLU A 13 10.61 6.62 -12.68
N SER A 14 10.40 7.80 -13.29
CA SER A 14 10.87 9.08 -12.77
C SER A 14 10.20 9.52 -11.47
N ALA A 15 9.02 8.98 -11.16
CA ALA A 15 8.33 9.23 -9.90
C ALA A 15 8.83 8.33 -8.77
N LEU A 16 9.47 7.19 -9.07
CA LEU A 16 9.85 6.20 -8.05
C LEU A 16 11.15 6.60 -7.34
N ARG A 17 11.05 6.89 -6.04
CA ARG A 17 12.13 7.41 -5.18
C ARG A 17 12.37 6.51 -3.98
N GLY A 18 13.59 6.53 -3.45
CA GLY A 18 13.94 5.78 -2.26
C GLY A 18 14.03 4.28 -2.51
N MET A 19 13.53 3.50 -1.56
CA MET A 19 13.42 2.05 -1.70
C MET A 19 12.28 1.69 -2.65
N ARG A 20 12.57 0.86 -3.65
CA ARG A 20 11.60 0.35 -4.63
C ARG A 20 11.13 -1.05 -4.23
N PHE A 21 9.85 -1.36 -4.45
CA PHE A 21 9.30 -2.68 -4.12
C PHE A 21 9.05 -3.47 -5.40
N ALA A 22 9.91 -4.46 -5.67
CA ALA A 22 9.85 -5.28 -6.87
C ALA A 22 8.72 -6.32 -6.84
N ASN A 23 8.20 -6.66 -5.65
CA ASN A 23 7.11 -7.61 -5.46
C ASN A 23 5.82 -6.96 -4.90
N ALA A 24 5.51 -5.75 -5.37
CA ALA A 24 4.28 -5.05 -5.03
C ALA A 24 3.12 -5.40 -5.98
N TRP A 25 1.93 -5.68 -5.44
CA TRP A 25 0.74 -6.07 -6.22
C TRP A 25 -0.43 -5.13 -6.03
N VAL A 26 -1.07 -4.73 -7.12
CA VAL A 26 -2.25 -3.85 -7.09
C VAL A 26 -3.40 -4.57 -6.38
N PRO A 27 -4.10 -3.92 -5.43
CA PRO A 27 -5.06 -4.60 -4.56
C PRO A 27 -6.41 -4.91 -5.23
N ALA A 28 -6.69 -4.32 -6.39
CA ALA A 28 -7.90 -4.62 -7.17
C ALA A 28 -7.71 -4.29 -8.66
N PRO A 29 -8.41 -4.99 -9.58
CA PRO A 29 -8.41 -4.64 -11.01
C PRO A 29 -9.01 -3.26 -11.29
N SER A 30 -9.96 -2.80 -10.47
CA SER A 30 -10.58 -1.49 -10.66
C SER A 30 -9.82 -0.39 -9.91
N TYR A 31 -9.60 0.73 -10.60
CA TYR A 31 -8.96 1.91 -10.01
C TYR A 31 -9.64 2.36 -8.71
N ALA A 32 -10.97 2.42 -8.69
CA ALA A 32 -11.72 2.91 -7.52
C ALA A 32 -11.55 2.00 -6.29
N ALA A 33 -11.56 0.68 -6.48
CA ALA A 33 -11.31 -0.27 -5.40
C ALA A 33 -9.85 -0.24 -4.94
N SER A 34 -8.93 -0.10 -5.89
CA SER A 34 -7.50 0.00 -5.60
C SER A 34 -7.18 1.26 -4.79
N ARG A 35 -7.67 2.42 -5.24
CA ARG A 35 -7.58 3.69 -4.53
C ARG A 35 -8.18 3.60 -3.12
N ARG A 36 -9.33 2.94 -2.96
CA ARG A 36 -9.94 2.73 -1.64
C ARG A 36 -9.00 1.94 -0.73
N ALA A 37 -8.41 0.86 -1.22
CA ALA A 37 -7.49 0.05 -0.42
C ALA A 37 -6.25 0.84 0.01
N VAL A 38 -5.64 1.61 -0.90
CA VAL A 38 -4.48 2.46 -0.57
C VAL A 38 -4.81 3.51 0.48
N LEU A 39 -5.98 4.14 0.39
CA LEU A 39 -6.35 5.22 1.30
C LEU A 39 -6.86 4.74 2.65
N THR A 40 -7.37 3.51 2.74
CA THR A 40 -7.89 2.95 3.99
C THR A 40 -6.89 2.01 4.66
N GLY A 41 -5.93 1.48 3.89
CA GLY A 41 -5.06 0.39 4.27
C GLY A 41 -5.78 -0.92 4.56
N GLN A 42 -6.94 -1.10 3.93
CA GLN A 42 -7.81 -2.26 4.11
C GLN A 42 -8.12 -2.91 2.76
N TYR A 43 -8.41 -4.20 2.80
CA TYR A 43 -8.83 -4.95 1.63
C TYR A 43 -10.10 -4.34 1.01
N PRO A 44 -10.17 -4.16 -0.33
CA PRO A 44 -11.34 -3.59 -0.99
C PRO A 44 -12.67 -4.26 -0.62
N GLN A 45 -12.62 -5.57 -0.35
CA GLN A 45 -13.73 -6.44 0.03
C GLN A 45 -14.42 -6.00 1.33
N ARG A 46 -13.70 -5.28 2.21
CA ARG A 46 -14.29 -4.75 3.46
C ARG A 46 -15.19 -3.56 3.24
N GLY A 47 -15.12 -2.92 2.07
CA GLY A 47 -15.91 -1.71 1.79
C GLY A 47 -15.57 -0.53 2.70
N ALA A 48 -14.37 -0.49 3.28
CA ALA A 48 -13.94 0.53 4.21
C ALA A 48 -13.97 1.95 3.59
N THR A 49 -14.33 2.94 4.40
CA THR A 49 -14.49 4.33 3.94
C THR A 49 -13.61 5.33 4.69
N THR A 50 -13.16 5.04 5.90
CA THR A 50 -12.33 5.95 6.69
C THR A 50 -10.92 6.00 6.12
N ARG A 51 -10.53 7.17 5.62
CA ARG A 51 -9.25 7.35 4.90
C ARG A 51 -8.14 7.79 5.83
N ILE A 52 -6.91 7.52 5.44
CA ILE A 52 -5.67 7.99 6.08
C ILE A 52 -5.66 9.51 6.27
N THR A 53 -6.22 10.28 5.34
CA THR A 53 -6.33 11.74 5.47
C THR A 53 -7.13 12.16 6.71
N GLU A 54 -8.18 11.41 7.08
CA GLU A 54 -8.96 11.67 8.29
C GLU A 54 -8.14 11.39 9.55
N ILE A 55 -7.30 10.34 9.53
CA ILE A 55 -6.41 9.96 10.63
C ILE A 55 -5.37 11.06 10.85
N PHE A 56 -4.71 11.50 9.79
CA PHE A 56 -3.70 12.55 9.85
C PHE A 56 -4.31 13.88 10.31
N LYS A 57 -5.49 14.23 9.80
CA LYS A 57 -6.24 15.40 10.27
C LYS A 57 -6.56 15.32 11.76
N ALA A 58 -7.04 14.16 12.24
CA ALA A 58 -7.33 13.95 13.66
C ALA A 58 -6.07 14.02 14.55
N ALA A 59 -4.90 13.64 14.01
CA ALA A 59 -3.60 13.79 14.66
C ALA A 59 -3.02 15.22 14.58
N GLY A 60 -3.77 16.19 14.05
CA GLY A 60 -3.36 17.58 13.95
C GLY A 60 -2.40 17.86 12.80
N PHE A 61 -2.33 17.00 11.78
CA PHE A 61 -1.64 17.33 10.54
C PHE A 61 -2.51 18.20 9.65
N GLU A 62 -1.87 19.16 8.99
CA GLU A 62 -2.47 19.79 7.83
C GLU A 62 -2.57 18.76 6.70
N VAL A 63 -3.74 18.64 6.06
CA VAL A 63 -3.92 17.75 4.91
C VAL A 63 -4.01 18.59 3.65
N ARG A 64 -3.16 18.30 2.66
CA ARG A 64 -3.09 19.05 1.40
C ARG A 64 -3.10 18.15 0.17
N GLU A 65 -3.48 18.75 -0.95
CA GLU A 65 -3.45 18.14 -2.29
C GLU A 65 -2.50 18.90 -3.24
N ASP A 66 -1.65 19.77 -2.67
CA ASP A 66 -0.64 20.56 -3.38
C ASP A 66 0.76 20.30 -2.84
N THR A 67 1.77 20.82 -3.54
CA THR A 67 3.19 20.74 -3.19
C THR A 67 3.70 22.03 -2.55
N GLN A 68 2.82 22.95 -2.14
CA GLN A 68 3.25 24.22 -1.56
C GLN A 68 3.91 23.99 -0.20
N PRO A 69 4.96 24.75 0.14
CA PRO A 69 5.61 24.65 1.45
C PRO A 69 4.61 24.71 2.61
N ALA A 70 4.85 23.92 3.65
CA ALA A 70 4.07 23.91 4.87
C ALA A 70 4.92 24.42 6.04
N SER A 71 4.33 25.24 6.91
CA SER A 71 4.98 25.76 8.12
C SER A 71 4.78 24.85 9.34
N SER A 72 3.99 23.78 9.19
CA SER A 72 3.65 22.82 10.24
C SER A 72 3.73 21.39 9.69
N GLN A 73 3.39 20.40 10.52
CA GLN A 73 3.31 19.01 10.07
C GLN A 73 2.20 18.84 9.03
N VAL A 74 2.53 18.20 7.91
CA VAL A 74 1.65 18.09 6.74
C VAL A 74 1.62 16.66 6.21
N PHE A 75 0.42 16.22 5.81
CA PHE A 75 0.19 15.03 5.02
C PHE A 75 -0.36 15.43 3.65
N ARG A 76 0.34 15.07 2.59
CA ARG A 76 -0.04 15.38 1.22
C ARG A 76 -0.59 14.14 0.54
N LEU A 77 -1.79 14.24 0.00
CA LEU A 77 -2.34 13.25 -0.91
C LEU A 77 -2.35 13.84 -2.31
N LEU A 78 -1.43 13.38 -3.16
CA LEU A 78 -1.28 13.88 -4.51
C LEU A 78 -1.78 12.84 -5.52
N GLU A 79 -2.76 13.22 -6.32
CA GLU A 79 -3.29 12.35 -7.38
C GLU A 79 -2.73 12.77 -8.72
N GLN A 80 -2.05 11.83 -9.39
CA GLN A 80 -1.43 12.07 -10.69
C GLN A 80 -0.58 13.35 -10.73
N PRO A 81 0.27 13.62 -9.71
CA PRO A 81 1.07 14.84 -9.74
C PRO A 81 2.06 14.77 -10.90
N ASN A 82 2.54 15.93 -11.34
CA ASN A 82 3.74 15.95 -12.17
C ASN A 82 4.90 15.27 -11.40
N PRO A 83 5.50 14.18 -11.92
CA PRO A 83 6.58 13.45 -11.24
C PRO A 83 7.74 14.33 -10.80
N GLN A 84 8.09 15.35 -11.58
CA GLN A 84 9.21 16.24 -11.25
C GLN A 84 8.96 17.08 -10.00
N LEU A 85 7.71 17.28 -9.58
CA LEU A 85 7.40 18.00 -8.35
C LEU A 85 7.75 17.18 -7.10
N LEU A 86 7.78 15.85 -7.20
CA LEU A 86 8.16 14.98 -6.09
C LEU A 86 9.61 15.17 -5.67
N ASP A 87 10.47 15.62 -6.60
CA ASP A 87 11.89 15.90 -6.36
C ASP A 87 12.10 17.11 -5.44
N THR A 88 11.09 17.97 -5.34
CA THR A 88 11.14 19.20 -4.55
C THR A 88 10.54 19.04 -3.15
N LEU A 89 9.94 17.88 -2.86
CA LEU A 89 9.31 17.62 -1.58
C LEU A 89 10.35 17.14 -0.57
N ASP A 90 10.29 17.75 0.63
CA ASP A 90 11.06 17.30 1.78
C ASP A 90 10.34 16.14 2.49
N GLY A 91 11.08 15.37 3.28
CA GLY A 91 10.50 14.35 4.16
C GLY A 91 10.18 13.03 3.48
N VAL A 92 9.08 12.39 3.88
CA VAL A 92 8.71 11.04 3.44
C VAL A 92 7.86 11.12 2.17
N VAL A 93 8.24 10.39 1.13
CA VAL A 93 7.49 10.35 -0.14
C VAL A 93 7.22 8.91 -0.52
N ALA A 94 5.95 8.49 -0.44
CA ALA A 94 5.47 7.22 -0.95
C ALA A 94 4.80 7.41 -2.31
N VAL A 95 5.09 6.50 -3.24
CA VAL A 95 4.55 6.51 -4.60
C VAL A 95 3.95 5.16 -4.92
N SER A 96 2.80 5.14 -5.60
CA SER A 96 2.15 3.89 -6.00
C SER A 96 1.33 4.00 -7.29
N SER A 97 1.42 2.97 -8.14
CA SER A 97 0.43 2.67 -9.18
C SER A 97 -0.82 2.02 -8.59
N LEU A 98 -1.98 2.43 -9.11
CA LEU A 98 -3.29 1.92 -8.73
C LEU A 98 -3.91 0.97 -9.77
N GLN A 99 -3.28 0.82 -10.94
CA GLN A 99 -3.71 -0.09 -12.00
C GLN A 99 -2.56 -0.96 -12.52
N GLY A 100 -2.91 -2.08 -13.15
CA GLY A 100 -1.99 -3.12 -13.60
C GLY A 100 -1.97 -4.34 -12.66
N ASP A 101 -1.21 -5.38 -13.01
CA ASP A 101 -1.07 -6.56 -12.14
C ASP A 101 -0.14 -6.26 -10.96
N LYS A 102 1.05 -5.77 -11.29
CA LYS A 102 2.05 -5.29 -10.35
C LYS A 102 1.88 -3.79 -10.13
N ALA A 103 2.11 -3.34 -8.90
CA ALA A 103 2.14 -1.93 -8.57
C ALA A 103 3.57 -1.43 -8.65
N ALA A 104 3.86 -0.47 -9.53
CA ALA A 104 5.09 0.30 -9.38
C ALA A 104 4.97 1.08 -8.07
N MET A 105 5.83 0.76 -7.09
CA MET A 105 5.70 1.26 -5.73
C MET A 105 7.07 1.57 -5.15
N SER A 106 7.18 2.70 -4.46
CA SER A 106 8.41 3.10 -3.78
C SER A 106 8.13 3.93 -2.54
N LEU A 107 9.12 4.01 -1.65
CA LEU A 107 9.08 4.85 -0.47
C LEU A 107 10.46 5.45 -0.22
N LEU A 108 10.53 6.78 -0.27
CA LEU A 108 11.66 7.58 0.18
C LEU A 108 11.43 7.97 1.64
N TRP A 109 12.35 7.56 2.52
CA TRP A 109 12.39 8.00 3.91
C TRP A 109 13.82 8.44 4.26
N PRO A 110 14.06 9.76 4.39
CA PRO A 110 15.37 10.29 4.71
C PRO A 110 15.99 9.65 5.95
N GLY A 111 17.26 9.24 5.84
CA GLY A 111 18.02 8.53 6.88
C GLY A 111 17.57 7.09 7.17
N VAL A 112 16.61 6.54 6.42
CA VAL A 112 16.09 5.17 6.65
C VAL A 112 16.02 4.35 5.36
N ALA A 113 15.35 4.87 4.33
CA ALA A 113 15.10 4.20 3.06
C ALA A 113 15.30 5.20 1.92
N GLU A 114 16.57 5.51 1.61
CA GLU A 114 16.95 6.51 0.60
C GLU A 114 17.27 5.90 -0.76
N SER A 115 17.52 4.59 -0.80
CA SER A 115 17.75 3.82 -2.02
C SER A 115 17.56 2.33 -1.76
N GLY A 116 17.56 1.53 -2.82
CA GLY A 116 17.55 0.07 -2.76
C GLY A 116 16.29 -0.54 -3.34
N GLU A 117 16.25 -1.87 -3.30
CA GLU A 117 15.15 -2.68 -3.79
C GLU A 117 14.74 -3.70 -2.72
N CYS A 118 13.44 -3.83 -2.52
CA CYS A 118 12.81 -4.79 -1.64
C CYS A 118 12.03 -5.80 -2.50
N THR A 119 12.28 -7.09 -2.27
CA THR A 119 11.64 -8.20 -2.99
C THR A 119 10.58 -8.92 -2.18
N GLU A 120 10.31 -8.46 -0.95
CA GLU A 120 9.24 -8.98 -0.10
C GLU A 120 7.86 -8.69 -0.71
N LEU A 121 6.93 -9.62 -0.52
CA LEU A 121 5.56 -9.47 -1.00
C LEU A 121 4.85 -8.35 -0.25
N VAL A 122 4.42 -7.33 -1.00
CA VAL A 122 3.74 -6.14 -0.47
C VAL A 122 2.62 -5.69 -1.39
N SER A 123 1.83 -4.74 -0.94
CA SER A 123 0.75 -4.12 -1.71
C SER A 123 0.62 -2.63 -1.39
N PRO A 124 0.10 -1.82 -2.31
CA PRO A 124 -0.27 -0.43 -2.03
C PRO A 124 -1.17 -0.24 -0.79
N LEU A 125 -1.95 -1.25 -0.39
CA LEU A 125 -2.74 -1.19 0.85
C LEU A 125 -1.88 -1.16 2.14
N ASP A 126 -0.59 -1.46 2.03
CA ASP A 126 0.39 -1.37 3.13
C ASP A 126 0.86 0.07 3.38
N LEU A 127 0.66 0.98 2.41
CA LEU A 127 1.16 2.36 2.52
C LEU A 127 0.47 3.13 3.63
N ALA A 128 -0.83 2.96 3.81
CA ALA A 128 -1.54 3.68 4.87
C ALA A 128 -1.04 3.34 6.30
N PRO A 129 -1.00 2.06 6.73
CA PRO A 129 -0.44 1.72 8.04
C PRO A 129 1.04 2.10 8.15
N THR A 130 1.81 1.99 7.07
CA THR A 130 3.23 2.37 7.08
C THR A 130 3.42 3.87 7.34
N LEU A 131 2.72 4.73 6.60
CA LEU A 131 2.83 6.18 6.75
C LEU A 131 2.31 6.65 8.12
N ALA A 132 1.22 6.06 8.61
CA ALA A 132 0.71 6.32 9.95
C ALA A 132 1.74 5.94 11.03
N ALA A 133 2.39 4.78 10.90
CA ALA A 133 3.44 4.36 11.82
C ALA A 133 4.68 5.27 11.78
N ILE A 134 5.08 5.73 10.59
CA ILE A 134 6.19 6.69 10.43
C ILE A 134 5.86 8.01 11.13
N ALA A 135 4.60 8.46 11.08
CA ALA A 135 4.10 9.63 11.81
C ALA A 135 3.96 9.43 13.32
N GLY A 136 4.27 8.24 13.85
CA GLY A 136 4.13 7.90 15.27
C GLY A 136 2.69 7.66 15.72
N LEU A 137 1.76 7.41 14.78
CA LEU A 137 0.36 7.12 15.08
C LEU A 137 0.18 5.65 15.46
N ASP A 138 -0.86 5.37 16.26
CA ASP A 138 -1.18 4.00 16.67
C ASP A 138 -1.82 3.23 15.52
N VAL A 139 -1.15 2.15 15.10
CA VAL A 139 -1.58 1.27 13.99
C VAL A 139 -1.88 -0.15 14.47
N ARG A 140 -2.02 -0.36 15.78
CA ARG A 140 -2.36 -1.68 16.33
C ARG A 140 -3.77 -2.10 15.88
N PRO A 141 -4.08 -3.41 15.82
CA PRO A 141 -5.40 -3.90 15.38
C PRO A 141 -6.61 -3.32 16.14
N ASN A 142 -6.42 -2.91 17.40
CA ASN A 142 -7.46 -2.33 18.25
C ASN A 142 -7.48 -0.80 18.25
N ALA A 143 -6.65 -0.16 17.41
CA ALA A 143 -6.67 1.29 17.24
C ALA A 143 -8.01 1.73 16.61
N PRO A 144 -8.39 3.02 16.72
CA PRO A 144 -9.61 3.55 16.12
C PRO A 144 -9.74 3.27 14.62
N LEU A 145 -8.61 3.04 13.94
CA LEU A 145 -8.58 2.49 12.59
C LEU A 145 -7.75 1.21 12.58
N SER A 146 -8.40 0.09 12.27
CA SER A 146 -7.74 -1.20 12.04
C SER A 146 -7.33 -1.29 10.57
N PHE A 147 -6.06 -1.57 10.32
CA PHE A 147 -5.55 -1.85 8.99
C PHE A 147 -5.54 -3.36 8.73
N ASP A 148 -5.77 -3.76 7.48
CA ASP A 148 -5.41 -5.12 7.03
C ASP A 148 -3.99 -5.13 6.42
N GLY A 149 -3.52 -3.96 5.95
CA GLY A 149 -2.17 -3.79 5.41
C GLY A 149 -1.09 -3.96 6.47
N LEU A 150 0.07 -4.39 6.02
CA LEU A 150 1.25 -4.57 6.84
C LEU A 150 1.94 -3.23 7.05
N ASN A 151 2.30 -2.91 8.29
CA ASN A 151 3.24 -1.82 8.55
C ASN A 151 4.64 -2.22 8.04
N LEU A 152 5.13 -1.56 6.99
CA LEU A 152 6.41 -1.86 6.36
C LEU A 152 7.62 -1.24 7.06
N VAL A 153 7.47 -0.49 8.16
CA VAL A 153 8.61 0.08 8.90
C VAL A 153 9.67 -0.97 9.27
N PRO A 154 9.32 -2.18 9.77
CA PRO A 154 10.29 -3.23 10.02
C PRO A 154 10.97 -3.76 8.74
N VAL A 155 10.24 -3.83 7.62
CA VAL A 155 10.79 -4.22 6.30
C VAL A 155 11.83 -3.18 5.87
N LEU A 156 11.48 -1.90 5.93
CA LEU A 156 12.33 -0.77 5.53
C LEU A 156 13.59 -0.64 6.40
N ARG A 157 13.47 -0.81 7.73
CA ARG A 157 14.59 -0.59 8.66
C ARG A 157 15.50 -1.79 8.85
N TYR A 158 14.93 -3.00 8.78
CA TYR A 158 15.61 -4.21 9.24
C TYR A 158 15.56 -5.35 8.22
N GLY A 159 14.96 -5.16 7.04
CA GLY A 159 14.79 -6.22 6.06
C GLY A 159 13.91 -7.36 6.57
N ALA A 160 12.92 -7.05 7.42
CA ALA A 160 11.93 -8.04 7.86
C ALA A 160 11.09 -8.57 6.69
N SER A 161 10.46 -9.72 6.88
CA SER A 161 9.57 -10.31 5.87
C SER A 161 8.30 -9.49 5.65
N GLY A 162 7.82 -9.49 4.41
CA GLY A 162 6.52 -8.94 4.02
C GLY A 162 5.37 -9.92 4.28
N HIS A 163 4.32 -9.82 3.47
CA HIS A 163 3.18 -10.73 3.55
C HIS A 163 3.58 -12.15 3.17
N ALA A 164 3.04 -13.15 3.88
CA ALA A 164 3.11 -14.54 3.43
C ALA A 164 2.20 -14.77 2.21
N ALA A 165 1.03 -14.14 2.22
CA ALA A 165 0.05 -14.18 1.14
C ALA A 165 -0.81 -12.92 1.12
N LEU A 166 -1.22 -12.49 -0.07
CA LEU A 166 -2.22 -11.44 -0.30
C LEU A 166 -3.40 -12.04 -1.04
N PHE A 167 -4.61 -11.85 -0.51
CA PHE A 167 -5.84 -12.39 -1.10
C PHE A 167 -6.68 -11.28 -1.73
N PHE A 168 -6.90 -11.36 -3.04
CA PHE A 168 -7.68 -10.39 -3.81
C PHE A 168 -8.87 -11.07 -4.50
N ASP A 169 -9.79 -10.25 -5.04
CA ASP A 169 -10.99 -10.74 -5.73
C ASP A 169 -10.70 -11.55 -6.99
N ASN A 170 -9.48 -11.49 -7.52
CA ASN A 170 -9.06 -12.22 -8.71
C ASN A 170 -7.98 -13.28 -8.43
N GLY A 171 -7.69 -13.59 -7.17
CA GLY A 171 -6.78 -14.67 -6.80
C GLY A 171 -5.91 -14.37 -5.59
N VAL A 172 -4.87 -15.18 -5.40
CA VAL A 172 -3.93 -15.08 -4.28
C VAL A 172 -2.50 -14.84 -4.78
N ARG A 173 -1.76 -13.99 -4.09
CA ARG A 173 -0.33 -13.71 -4.36
C ARG A 173 0.48 -14.24 -3.19
N MET A 174 1.52 -15.01 -3.46
CA MET A 174 2.48 -15.50 -2.48
C MET A 174 3.89 -15.18 -2.97
N GLN A 175 4.90 -15.35 -2.11
CA GLN A 175 6.30 -15.10 -2.48
C GLN A 175 6.78 -16.02 -3.62
N ASP A 176 6.31 -17.28 -3.64
CA ASP A 176 6.76 -18.32 -4.57
C ASP A 176 5.82 -18.53 -5.77
N ALA A 177 4.55 -18.12 -5.65
CA ALA A 177 3.54 -18.41 -6.65
C ALA A 177 2.38 -17.40 -6.64
N VAL A 178 1.73 -17.26 -7.79
CA VAL A 178 0.72 -16.23 -8.06
C VAL A 178 -0.45 -16.90 -8.76
N LEU A 179 -1.68 -16.59 -8.35
CA LEU A 179 -2.91 -16.90 -9.05
C LEU A 179 -3.61 -15.59 -9.43
N VAL A 180 -3.89 -15.40 -10.72
CA VAL A 180 -4.65 -14.27 -11.27
C VAL A 180 -5.64 -14.80 -12.29
N ASP A 181 -6.93 -14.54 -12.13
CA ASP A 181 -7.97 -14.91 -13.09
C ASP A 181 -7.84 -16.37 -13.57
N ASP A 182 -7.78 -17.30 -12.59
CA ASP A 182 -7.60 -18.74 -12.77
C ASP A 182 -6.29 -19.20 -13.44
N SER A 183 -5.36 -18.27 -13.68
CA SER A 183 -4.04 -18.56 -14.24
C SER A 183 -2.98 -18.51 -13.13
N ALA A 184 -2.23 -19.60 -12.97
CA ALA A 184 -1.17 -19.70 -11.98
C ALA A 184 0.23 -19.56 -12.58
N THR A 185 1.12 -18.88 -11.85
CA THR A 185 2.55 -18.81 -12.13
C THR A 185 3.32 -19.25 -10.88
N PRO A 186 4.10 -20.36 -10.95
CA PRO A 186 4.18 -21.30 -12.07
C PRO A 186 2.87 -22.08 -12.27
N PRO A 187 2.58 -22.61 -13.49
CA PRO A 187 1.34 -23.34 -13.77
C PRO A 187 1.11 -24.57 -12.86
N SER A 188 2.18 -25.20 -12.40
CA SER A 188 2.12 -26.34 -11.48
C SER A 188 1.53 -25.99 -10.11
N ALA A 189 1.54 -24.71 -9.72
CA ALA A 189 0.97 -24.25 -8.45
C ALA A 189 -0.57 -24.11 -8.49
N LEU A 190 -1.20 -24.22 -9.67
CA LEU A 190 -2.63 -23.96 -9.85
C LEU A 190 -3.53 -24.72 -8.86
N PRO A 191 -3.38 -26.05 -8.63
CA PRO A 191 -4.27 -26.77 -7.73
C PRO A 191 -4.22 -26.20 -6.30
N ARG A 192 -3.01 -25.96 -5.78
CA ARG A 192 -2.76 -25.41 -4.44
C ARG A 192 -3.34 -24.00 -4.30
N LEU A 193 -3.00 -23.09 -5.23
CA LEU A 193 -3.43 -21.70 -5.13
C LEU A 193 -4.94 -21.54 -5.28
N ARG A 194 -5.56 -22.35 -6.14
CA ARG A 194 -7.02 -22.36 -6.29
C ARG A 194 -7.69 -22.82 -4.99
N GLU A 195 -7.19 -23.88 -4.36
CA GLU A 195 -7.71 -24.35 -3.07
C GLU A 195 -7.61 -23.27 -1.97
N GLU A 196 -6.45 -22.62 -1.84
CA GLU A 196 -6.22 -21.52 -0.90
C GLU A 196 -7.21 -20.37 -1.12
N TRP A 197 -7.34 -19.94 -2.39
CA TRP A 197 -8.20 -18.83 -2.75
C TRP A 197 -9.70 -19.15 -2.56
N GLU A 198 -10.15 -20.36 -2.92
CA GLU A 198 -11.53 -20.79 -2.68
C GLU A 198 -11.84 -20.93 -1.18
N THR A 199 -10.87 -21.37 -0.38
CA THR A 199 -11.01 -21.46 1.08
C THR A 199 -11.14 -20.07 1.69
N TRP A 200 -10.29 -19.14 1.30
CA TRP A 200 -10.44 -17.74 1.70
C TRP A 200 -11.79 -17.14 1.29
N LYS A 201 -12.23 -17.34 0.04
CA LYS A 201 -13.55 -16.84 -0.43
C LYS A 201 -14.70 -17.38 0.42
N ARG A 202 -14.66 -18.67 0.79
CA ARG A 202 -15.65 -19.28 1.68
C ARG A 202 -15.66 -18.61 3.05
N PHE A 203 -14.50 -18.32 3.64
CA PHE A 203 -14.43 -17.59 4.91
C PHE A 203 -15.01 -16.18 4.80
N MET A 204 -14.68 -15.44 3.74
CA MET A 204 -15.22 -14.10 3.53
C MET A 204 -16.75 -14.10 3.35
N ALA A 205 -17.30 -15.13 2.72
CA ALA A 205 -18.74 -15.29 2.52
C ALA A 205 -19.53 -15.58 3.80
N LEU A 206 -18.88 -16.06 4.87
CA LEU A 206 -19.53 -16.27 6.17
C LEU A 206 -19.84 -14.94 6.89
N GLY A 207 -19.33 -13.81 6.40
CA GLY A 207 -19.49 -12.50 7.03
C GLY A 207 -18.65 -12.36 8.30
N PRO A 208 -18.75 -11.24 9.03
CA PRO A 208 -18.12 -11.12 10.34
C PRO A 208 -18.65 -12.24 11.24
N LEU A 209 -17.75 -13.06 11.78
CA LEU A 209 -18.07 -14.05 12.81
C LEU A 209 -18.81 -13.32 13.94
N GLN A 210 -20.07 -13.69 14.17
CA GLN A 210 -20.85 -13.23 15.31
C GLN A 210 -20.30 -13.82 16.61
#